data_AF-A0A973DR56-F1
#
_entry.id   AF-A0A973DR56-F1
#
_cell.length_a   1.000
_cell.length_b   1.000
_cell.length_c   1.000
_cell.angle_alpha   90.00
_cell.angle_beta   90.00
_cell.angle_gamma   90.00
#
_symmetry.space_group_name_H-M   'P 1'
#
loop_
_entity.id
_entity.type
_entity.pdbx_description
1 polymer ?
#
loop_
_entity_poly.entity_id
_entity_poly.type
_entity_poly.pdbx_seq_one_letter_code
_entity_poly.pdbx_strand_id
1 'polypeptide(L)' 'MIFSHCSKELGHHLLLQELNAEPLLNLDLRLGEGSGCPLALPLLQSALAFYNEMASFDQANVSEVN' A
#
# COMPACT_ATOMS: atom_id res chain seq x y z
N MET A 1 -7.17 -8.51 -4.80
CA MET A 1 -7.75 -7.49 -3.89
C MET A 1 -6.63 -6.67 -3.29
N ILE A 2 -6.89 -5.41 -2.92
CA ILE A 2 -5.95 -4.59 -2.15
C ILE A 2 -6.45 -4.57 -0.70
N PHE A 3 -5.58 -4.94 0.23
CA PHE A 3 -5.89 -4.94 1.67
C PHE A 3 -5.35 -3.65 2.29
N SER A 4 -6.23 -2.80 2.83
CA SER A 4 -5.85 -1.46 3.29
C SER A 4 -4.95 -1.48 4.53
N HIS A 5 -5.39 -2.15 5.59
CA HIS A 5 -4.60 -2.30 6.82
C HIS A 5 -4.84 -3.64 7.49
N CYS A 6 -3.89 -4.09 8.32
CA CYS A 6 -4.17 -5.11 9.32
C CYS A 6 -4.94 -4.48 10.49
N SER A 7 -6.12 -5.01 10.80
CA SER A 7 -6.85 -4.64 12.03
C SER A 7 -6.14 -5.21 13.25
N LYS A 8 -6.28 -4.56 14.40
CA LYS A 8 -5.83 -5.10 15.69
C LYS A 8 -6.75 -6.21 16.23
N GLU A 9 -7.80 -6.55 15.50
CA GLU A 9 -8.60 -7.74 15.76
C GLU A 9 -7.80 -9.01 15.45
N LEU A 10 -7.76 -9.95 16.40
CA LEU A 10 -6.99 -11.19 16.29
C LEU A 10 -7.28 -11.98 15.01
N GLY A 11 -8.55 -12.03 14.60
CA GLY A 11 -8.98 -12.78 13.42
C GLY A 11 -8.49 -12.20 12.10
N HIS A 12 -8.16 -10.90 12.03
CA HIS A 12 -7.80 -10.29 10.75
C HIS A 12 -6.43 -10.77 10.26
N HIS A 13 -5.45 -10.96 11.16
CA HIS A 13 -4.16 -11.52 10.78
C HIS A 13 -4.30 -12.95 10.22
N LEU A 14 -5.10 -13.79 10.87
CA LEU A 14 -5.37 -15.16 10.42
C LEU A 14 -6.07 -15.15 9.06
N LEU A 15 -7.07 -14.28 8.87
CA LEU A 15 -7.75 -14.12 7.58
C LEU A 15 -6.76 -13.75 6.46
N LEU A 16 -5.85 -12.82 6.71
CA LEU A 16 -4.84 -12.41 5.73
C LEU A 16 -3.90 -13.57 5.36
N GLN A 17 -3.51 -14.40 6.33
CA GLN A 17 -2.70 -15.60 6.09
C GLN A 17 -3.43 -16.62 5.21
N GLU A 18 -4.69 -16.94 5.52
CA GLU A 18 -5.51 -17.86 4.71
C GLU A 18 -5.71 -17.35 3.28
N LEU A 19 -5.77 -16.02 3.11
CA LEU A 19 -5.89 -15.38 1.80
C LEU A 19 -4.55 -15.18 1.08
N ASN A 20 -3.42 -15.56 1.69
CA ASN A 20 -2.06 -15.26 1.22
C ASN A 20 -1.90 -13.78 0.83
N ALA A 21 -2.38 -12.88 1.70
CA ALA A 21 -2.47 -11.46 1.45
C ALA A 21 -1.62 -10.64 2.41
N GLU A 22 -1.00 -9.58 1.90
CA GLU A 22 -0.27 -8.60 2.69
C GLU A 22 -1.04 -7.26 2.68
N PRO A 23 -1.36 -6.68 3.85
CA PRO A 23 -2.00 -5.38 3.93
C PRO A 23 -0.98 -4.25 3.73
N LEU A 24 -1.43 -3.12 3.19
CA LEU A 24 -0.58 -1.95 2.94
C LEU A 24 -0.11 -1.25 4.23
N LEU A 25 -0.90 -1.34 5.30
CA LEU A 25 -0.69 -0.59 6.53
C LEU A 25 -0.81 -1.49 7.78
N ASN A 26 -0.01 -1.20 8.81
CA ASN A 26 -0.17 -1.78 10.14
C ASN A 26 -0.10 -0.66 11.18
N LEU A 27 -1.27 -0.23 11.65
CA LEU A 27 -1.46 1.00 12.45
C LEU A 27 -2.17 0.75 13.79
N ASP A 28 -2.29 -0.52 14.21
CA ASP A 28 -3.03 -0.94 15.41
C ASP A 28 -4.51 -0.46 15.48
N LEU A 29 -5.11 -0.12 14.32
CA LEU A 29 -6.50 0.32 14.23
C LEU A 29 -7.48 -0.84 14.38
N ARG A 30 -8.63 -0.59 15.00
CA ARG A 30 -9.73 -1.57 15.17
C ARG A 30 -11.12 -0.91 15.30
N LEU A 31 -11.29 0.26 14.69
CA LEU A 31 -12.58 0.97 14.71
C LEU A 31 -13.61 0.30 13.79
N GLY A 32 -13.16 -0.23 12.65
CA GLY A 32 -14.05 -0.75 11.62
C GLY A 32 -14.61 0.37 10.74
N GLU A 33 -15.86 0.20 10.28
CA GLU A 33 -16.59 1.16 9.44
C GLU A 33 -15.88 1.53 8.12
N GLY A 34 -14.90 0.73 7.70
CA GLY A 34 -14.07 1.01 6.53
C GLY A 34 -13.03 2.10 6.73
N SER A 35 -12.81 2.59 7.95
CA SER A 35 -11.91 3.72 8.27
C SER A 35 -10.46 3.53 7.79
N GLY A 36 -9.97 2.30 7.65
CA GLY A 36 -8.64 2.02 7.08
C GLY A 36 -8.55 2.23 5.56
N CYS A 37 -9.65 2.15 4.82
CA CYS A 37 -9.67 2.33 3.36
C CYS A 37 -9.23 3.73 2.90
N PRO A 38 -9.82 4.85 3.38
CA PRO A 38 -9.37 6.18 2.99
C PRO A 38 -7.94 6.49 3.44
N LEU A 39 -7.42 5.83 4.49
CA LEU A 39 -6.02 5.97 4.90
C LEU A 39 -5.03 5.33 3.92
N ALA A 40 -5.44 4.30 3.19
CA ALA A 40 -4.63 3.66 2.16
C ALA A 40 -4.71 4.37 0.80
N LEU A 41 -5.74 5.21 0.58
CA LEU A 41 -5.96 5.88 -0.72
C LEU A 41 -4.77 6.75 -1.17
N PRO A 42 -4.11 7.55 -0.30
CA PRO A 42 -2.93 8.32 -0.70
C PRO A 42 -1.77 7.44 -1.18
N LEU A 43 -1.59 6.23 -0.62
CA LEU A 43 -0.57 5.30 -1.10
C LEU A 43 -0.86 4.82 -2.53
N LEU A 44 -2.13 4.54 -2.84
CA LEU A 44 -2.55 4.15 -4.19
C LEU A 44 -2.37 5.29 -5.19
N GLN A 45 -2.71 6.52 -4.80
CA GLN A 45 -2.49 7.71 -5.61
C GLN A 45 -1.00 7.94 -5.88
N SER A 46 -0.14 7.82 -4.85
CA SER A 46 1.30 7.93 -5.00
C SER A 46 1.88 6.84 -5.90
N ALA A 47 1.40 5.59 -5.81
CA ALA A 47 1.84 4.52 -6.70
C ALA A 47 1.46 4.81 -8.16
N LEU A 48 0.25 5.35 -8.40
CA LEU A 48 -0.19 5.74 -9.74
C LEU A 48 0.62 6.92 -10.28
N ALA A 49 0.87 7.94 -9.46
CA ALA A 49 1.69 9.09 -9.84
C ALA A 49 3.13 8.65 -10.14
N PHE A 50 3.71 7.80 -9.30
CA PHE A 50 5.04 7.23 -9.53
C PHE A 50 5.12 6.50 -10.88
N TYR A 51 4.13 5.65 -11.18
CA TYR A 51 4.14 4.88 -12.43
C TYR A 51 3.94 5.75 -13.68
N ASN A 52 3.07 6.76 -13.62
CA ASN A 52 2.71 7.57 -14.79
C ASN A 52 3.59 8.80 -15.01
N GLU A 53 4.16 9.36 -13.95
CA GLU A 53 4.76 10.70 -13.97
C GLU A 53 6.26 10.69 -13.63
N MET A 54 6.79 9.60 -13.07
CA MET A 54 8.23 9.53 -12.82
C MET A 54 8.99 9.37 -14.14
N ALA A 55 9.95 10.27 -14.34
CA ALA A 55 10.86 10.22 -15.48
C ALA A 55 11.68 8.92 -15.47
N SER A 56 11.89 8.32 -16.64
CA SER A 56 12.90 7.27 -16.83
C SER A 56 14.31 7.82 -16.61
N PHE A 57 15.31 6.93 -16.48
CA PHE A 57 16.70 7.35 -16.38
C PHE A 57 17.16 8.23 -17.55
N ASP A 58 16.78 7.87 -18.78
CA ASP A 58 17.07 8.65 -19.97
C ASP A 58 16.42 10.05 -19.92
N GLN A 59 15.14 10.12 -19.54
CA GLN A 59 14.41 11.38 -19.42
C GLN A 59 14.96 12.28 -18.31
N ALA A 60 15.44 11.68 -17.23
CA ALA A 60 16.06 12.36 -16.11
C ALA A 60 17.55 12.69 -16.34
N ASN A 61 18.12 12.30 -17.49
CA ASN A 61 19.56 12.42 -17.81
C ASN A 61 20.47 11.84 -16.72
N VAL A 62 20.09 10.69 -16.14
CA VAL A 62 20.89 10.00 -15.15
C VAL A 62 21.95 9.16 -15.87
N SER A 63 23.22 9.52 -15.69
CA SER A 63 24.35 8.78 -16.23
C SER A 63 24.53 7.44 -15.52
N GLU A 64 24.85 6.37 -16.26
CA GLU A 64 25.34 5.14 -15.63
C GLU A 64 26.69 5.41 -14.97
N VAL A 65 26.82 4.98 -13.71
CA VAL A 65 28.09 5.00 -13.00
C VAL A 65 28.77 3.67 -13.26
N ASN A 66 29.84 3.68 -14.04
CA ASN A 66 30.74 2.52 -14.21
C ASN A 66 31.36 2.09 -12.87
#